data_AF-A0A7S3F9P0-F1
#
_entry.id   AF-A0A7S3F9P0-F1
#
_cell.length_a   1.000
_cell.length_b   1.000
_cell.length_c   1.000
_cell.angle_alpha   90.00
_cell.angle_beta   90.00
_cell.angle_gamma   90.00
#
_symmetry.space_group_name_H-M   'P 1'
#
loop_
_entity.id
_entity.type
_entity.pdbx_description
1 polymer ?
#
loop_
_entity_poly.entity_id
_entity_poly.type
_entity_poly.pdbx_seq_one_letter_code
_entity_poly.pdbx_strand_id
1 'polypeptide(L)'
;QGEGIDGAGPPATPQAPSKRGMDRVDDFLEKLARLCPLSGAAHYVVLEQAERLRAPRANFQVLLALMRARELAGANVHVVLVSRLGWDSFSACSSTGAAEPMPLAFPAYSDADLVRVLAQMRYPLRSEENGEEESDERRLYARFAGVAIATLARATTSARELHAAVGELWTEALAGPAGAAPWEAPRAAQ
;
A
#
# COMPACT_ATOMS: atom_id res chain seq x y z
N GLN A 1 63.96 -23.40 -36.61
CA GLN A 1 64.00 -22.00 -36.14
C GLN A 1 63.04 -21.22 -37.04
N GLY A 2 61.94 -20.60 -36.63
CA GLY A 2 61.22 -20.50 -35.35
C GLY A 2 59.70 -20.71 -35.61
N GLU A 3 58.90 -21.10 -34.60
CA GLU A 3 58.06 -20.20 -33.77
C GLU A 3 57.12 -19.32 -34.64
N GLY A 4 55.79 -19.39 -34.62
CA GLY A 4 54.85 -19.70 -33.52
C GLY A 4 54.18 -18.39 -33.08
N ILE A 5 52.93 -18.14 -33.49
CA ILE A 5 51.94 -17.32 -32.75
C ILE A 5 50.54 -17.53 -33.37
N ASP A 6 49.76 -18.37 -32.69
CA ASP A 6 48.32 -18.49 -32.87
C ASP A 6 47.62 -17.20 -32.41
N GLY A 7 46.91 -16.54 -33.32
CA GLY A 7 46.05 -15.40 -33.02
C GLY A 7 44.78 -15.86 -32.30
N ALA A 8 44.87 -16.11 -31.00
CA ALA A 8 43.69 -16.25 -30.14
C ALA A 8 43.01 -14.87 -30.02
N GLY A 9 41.93 -14.68 -30.78
CA GLY A 9 41.03 -13.53 -30.61
C GLY A 9 40.49 -13.51 -29.17
N PRO A 10 40.28 -12.31 -28.58
CA PRO A 10 39.86 -12.21 -27.19
C PRO A 10 38.51 -12.91 -26.99
N PRO A 11 38.31 -13.60 -25.86
CA PRO A 11 37.04 -14.24 -25.54
C PRO A 11 35.94 -13.18 -25.52
N ALA A 12 34.85 -13.47 -26.23
CA ALA A 12 33.69 -12.60 -26.27
C ALA A 12 33.25 -12.25 -24.84
N THR A 13 33.44 -10.99 -24.46
CA THR A 13 32.97 -10.44 -23.20
C THR A 13 31.47 -10.75 -23.09
N PRO A 14 30.97 -11.29 -21.96
CA PRO A 14 29.53 -11.50 -21.79
C PRO A 14 28.85 -10.15 -21.96
N GLN A 15 28.10 -10.01 -23.04
CA GLN A 15 27.37 -8.78 -23.35
C GLN A 15 26.43 -8.52 -22.18
N ALA A 16 26.64 -7.39 -21.50
CA ALA A 16 25.70 -6.89 -20.50
C ALA A 16 24.30 -6.85 -21.14
N PRO A 17 23.24 -7.27 -20.42
CA PRO A 17 21.90 -7.31 -21.00
C PRO A 17 21.55 -5.92 -21.52
N SER A 18 21.47 -5.80 -22.84
CA SER A 18 20.99 -4.62 -23.53
C SER A 18 19.69 -4.19 -22.88
N LYS A 19 19.62 -2.95 -22.38
CA LYS A 19 18.37 -2.30 -21.98
C LYS A 19 17.51 -2.14 -23.24
N ARG A 20 16.92 -3.23 -23.75
CA ARG A 20 15.79 -3.12 -24.65
C ARG A 20 14.68 -2.41 -23.87
N GLY A 21 14.23 -1.27 -24.38
CA GLY A 21 13.03 -0.61 -23.88
C GLY A 21 11.89 -1.61 -23.88
N MET A 22 11.14 -1.62 -22.79
CA MET A 22 9.98 -2.49 -22.62
C MET A 22 8.76 -1.69 -23.09
N ASP A 23 8.66 -1.50 -24.40
CA ASP A 23 7.72 -0.56 -25.02
C ASP A 23 6.39 -1.23 -25.38
N ARG A 24 6.35 -2.57 -25.39
CA ARG A 24 5.15 -3.38 -25.63
C ARG A 24 4.78 -4.22 -24.43
N VAL A 25 3.48 -4.53 -24.35
CA VAL A 25 2.92 -5.44 -23.35
C VAL A 25 3.54 -6.84 -23.47
N ASP A 26 3.83 -7.30 -24.68
CA ASP A 26 4.43 -8.62 -24.89
C ASP A 26 5.84 -8.73 -24.29
N ASP A 27 6.66 -7.68 -24.44
CA ASP A 27 8.00 -7.61 -23.83
C ASP A 27 7.91 -7.70 -22.30
N PHE A 28 6.86 -7.09 -21.72
CA PHE A 28 6.58 -7.17 -20.30
C PHE A 28 6.17 -8.57 -19.85
N LEU A 29 5.26 -9.21 -20.58
CA LEU A 29 4.80 -10.57 -20.28
C LEU A 29 5.93 -11.60 -20.40
N GLU A 30 6.78 -11.50 -21.42
CA GLU A 30 7.98 -12.33 -21.56
C GLU A 30 8.93 -12.16 -20.37
N LYS A 31 9.10 -10.93 -19.91
CA LYS A 31 9.96 -10.64 -18.77
C LYS A 31 9.36 -11.16 -17.46
N LEU A 32 8.05 -11.04 -17.28
CA LEU A 32 7.35 -11.66 -16.16
C LEU A 32 7.51 -13.18 -16.15
N ALA A 33 7.37 -13.85 -17.30
CA ALA A 33 7.55 -15.30 -17.42
C ALA A 33 8.93 -15.76 -16.95
N ARG A 34 9.98 -15.00 -17.31
CA ARG A 34 11.36 -15.30 -16.91
C ARG A 34 11.64 -15.05 -15.44
N LEU A 35 11.07 -13.99 -14.87
CA LEU A 35 11.32 -13.58 -13.49
C LEU A 35 10.43 -14.31 -12.48
N CYS A 36 9.23 -14.72 -12.89
CA CYS A 36 8.19 -15.28 -12.01
C CYS A 36 7.77 -16.68 -12.51
N PRO A 37 8.67 -17.69 -12.46
CA PRO A 37 8.36 -19.02 -12.97
C PRO A 37 7.14 -19.62 -12.25
N LEU A 38 6.32 -20.39 -12.98
CA LEU A 38 5.07 -20.94 -12.45
C LEU A 38 5.27 -21.85 -11.22
N SER A 39 6.42 -22.53 -11.14
CA SER A 39 6.81 -23.41 -10.03
C SER A 39 7.41 -22.67 -8.83
N GLY A 40 7.67 -21.36 -8.96
CA GLY A 40 8.28 -20.53 -7.93
C GLY A 40 7.29 -19.92 -6.96
N ALA A 41 7.79 -19.00 -6.13
CA ALA A 41 6.97 -18.21 -5.22
C ALA A 41 5.95 -17.35 -5.99
N ALA A 42 4.83 -17.03 -5.34
CA ALA A 42 3.84 -16.13 -5.88
C ALA A 42 4.36 -14.69 -5.87
N HIS A 43 4.27 -14.02 -7.02
CA HIS A 43 4.65 -12.62 -7.18
C HIS A 43 3.39 -11.76 -7.30
N TYR A 44 3.39 -10.60 -6.66
CA TYR A 44 2.24 -9.69 -6.65
C TYR A 44 2.59 -8.38 -7.34
N VAL A 45 1.78 -7.99 -8.32
CA VAL A 45 1.84 -6.67 -8.96
C VAL A 45 0.68 -5.85 -8.41
N VAL A 46 1.00 -4.89 -7.55
CA VAL A 46 0.00 -4.01 -6.93
C VAL A 46 -0.04 -2.70 -7.72
N LEU A 47 -1.23 -2.37 -8.22
CA LEU A 47 -1.47 -1.16 -9.00
C LEU A 47 -2.39 -0.24 -8.22
N GLU A 48 -1.81 0.82 -7.67
CA GLU A 48 -2.56 1.91 -7.05
C GLU A 48 -3.21 2.81 -8.11
N GLN A 49 -4.34 3.41 -7.73
CA GLN A 49 -5.13 4.27 -8.60
C GLN A 49 -5.51 3.58 -9.92
N ALA A 50 -5.91 2.31 -9.85
CA ALA A 50 -6.21 1.49 -11.03
C ALA A 50 -7.31 2.10 -11.92
N GLU A 51 -8.12 3.02 -11.39
CA GLU A 51 -9.07 3.83 -12.16
C GLU A 51 -8.44 4.53 -13.37
N ARG A 52 -7.14 4.83 -13.33
CA ARG A 52 -6.38 5.48 -14.41
C ARG A 52 -6.18 4.57 -15.63
N LEU A 53 -6.37 3.27 -15.47
CA LEU A 53 -6.26 2.30 -16.56
C LEU A 53 -7.50 2.30 -17.48
N ARG A 54 -8.58 2.98 -17.07
CA ARG A 54 -9.82 3.06 -17.86
C ARG A 54 -9.75 4.01 -19.05
N ALA A 55 -8.83 4.98 -19.05
CA ALA A 55 -8.70 5.98 -20.11
C ALA A 55 -7.25 6.47 -20.22
N PRO A 56 -6.65 6.61 -21.43
CA PRO A 56 -7.14 6.35 -22.78
C PRO A 56 -7.09 4.87 -23.22
N ARG A 57 -7.58 4.56 -24.43
CA ARG A 57 -7.65 3.20 -25.05
C ARG A 57 -6.33 2.41 -24.99
N ALA A 58 -5.19 3.09 -24.96
CA ALA A 58 -3.88 2.46 -24.78
C ALA A 58 -3.72 1.77 -23.41
N ASN A 59 -4.21 2.40 -22.35
CA ASN A 59 -4.12 1.84 -20.99
C ASN A 59 -5.09 0.68 -20.79
N PHE A 60 -6.18 0.64 -21.57
CA PHE A 60 -7.14 -0.45 -21.52
C PHE A 60 -6.54 -1.79 -21.98
N GLN A 61 -5.70 -1.78 -23.03
CA GLN A 61 -4.99 -2.99 -23.46
C GLN A 61 -4.04 -3.51 -22.38
N VAL A 62 -3.37 -2.60 -21.68
CA VAL A 62 -2.52 -2.93 -20.53
C VAL A 62 -3.34 -3.57 -19.41
N LEU A 63 -4.51 -3.00 -19.09
CA LEU A 63 -5.43 -3.58 -18.10
C LEU A 63 -5.84 -5.01 -18.47
N LEU A 64 -6.28 -5.24 -19.71
CA LEU A 64 -6.68 -6.59 -20.16
C LEU A 64 -5.54 -7.60 -20.04
N ALA A 65 -4.33 -7.20 -20.43
CA ALA A 65 -3.15 -8.05 -20.34
C ALA A 65 -2.77 -8.35 -18.88
N LEU A 66 -2.87 -7.36 -17.99
CA LEU A 66 -2.62 -7.53 -16.56
C LEU A 66 -3.64 -8.49 -15.92
N MET A 67 -4.93 -8.33 -16.26
CA MET A 67 -5.99 -9.22 -15.78
C MET A 67 -5.77 -10.68 -16.15
N ARG A 68 -5.05 -10.93 -17.26
CA ARG A 68 -4.71 -12.27 -17.73
C ARG A 68 -3.21 -12.57 -17.64
N ALA A 69 -2.43 -11.79 -16.89
CA ALA A 69 -0.97 -11.87 -16.92
C ALA A 69 -0.47 -13.27 -16.54
N ARG A 70 -1.12 -13.91 -15.57
CA ARG A 70 -0.83 -15.29 -15.17
C ARG A 70 -0.96 -16.28 -16.33
N GLU A 71 -2.04 -16.17 -17.09
CA GLU A 71 -2.35 -17.04 -18.23
C GLU A 71 -1.43 -16.74 -19.41
N LEU A 72 -1.31 -15.45 -19.76
CA LEU A 72 -0.57 -14.99 -20.93
C LEU A 72 0.94 -15.18 -20.78
N ALA A 73 1.48 -14.99 -19.58
CA ALA A 73 2.91 -15.18 -19.32
C ALA A 73 3.26 -16.60 -18.83
N GLY A 74 2.26 -17.43 -18.48
CA GLY A 74 2.53 -18.73 -17.84
C GLY A 74 3.35 -18.60 -16.56
N ALA A 75 3.08 -17.56 -15.77
CA ALA A 75 3.90 -17.10 -14.64
C ALA A 75 3.12 -17.15 -13.33
N ASN A 76 3.78 -17.39 -12.17
CA ASN A 76 3.12 -17.34 -10.86
C ASN A 76 3.00 -15.88 -10.38
N VAL A 77 2.24 -15.08 -11.13
CA VAL A 77 2.01 -13.65 -10.88
C VAL A 77 0.52 -13.39 -10.61
N HIS A 78 0.25 -12.51 -9.66
CA HIS A 78 -1.09 -12.10 -9.26
C HIS A 78 -1.17 -10.57 -9.31
N VAL A 79 -2.22 -10.03 -9.90
CA VAL A 79 -2.40 -8.58 -10.03
C VAL A 79 -3.45 -8.12 -9.03
N VAL A 80 -3.09 -7.13 -8.21
CA VAL A 80 -3.99 -6.47 -7.26
C VAL A 80 -4.27 -5.07 -7.75
N LEU A 81 -5.53 -4.78 -8.06
CA LEU A 81 -5.99 -3.46 -8.48
C LEU A 81 -6.57 -2.72 -7.29
N VAL A 82 -5.96 -1.60 -6.91
CA VAL A 82 -6.47 -0.73 -5.84
C VAL A 82 -7.12 0.48 -6.50
N SER A 83 -8.43 0.63 -6.31
CA SER A 83 -9.21 1.74 -6.86
C SER A 83 -10.22 2.27 -5.86
N ARG A 84 -10.55 3.56 -6.00
CA ARG A 84 -11.69 4.17 -5.29
C ARG A 84 -13.04 3.84 -5.94
N LEU A 85 -13.03 3.27 -7.14
CA LEU A 85 -14.25 2.91 -7.85
C LEU A 85 -14.48 1.39 -7.82
N GLY A 86 -15.75 1.01 -7.84
CA GLY A 86 -16.14 -0.39 -8.01
C GLY A 86 -15.79 -0.93 -9.39
N TRP A 87 -15.74 -2.27 -9.51
CA TRP A 87 -15.40 -2.96 -10.75
C TRP A 87 -16.34 -2.60 -11.91
N ASP A 88 -17.61 -2.29 -11.64
CA ASP A 88 -18.58 -1.86 -12.65
C ASP A 88 -18.16 -0.60 -13.42
N SER A 89 -17.29 0.22 -12.82
CA SER A 89 -16.72 1.41 -13.46
C SER A 89 -15.68 1.06 -14.54
N PHE A 90 -15.27 -0.20 -14.64
CA PHE A 90 -14.38 -0.77 -15.67
C PHE A 90 -15.19 -1.50 -16.75
N SER A 91 -16.40 -1.02 -17.05
CA SER A 91 -17.39 -1.64 -17.95
C SER A 91 -16.88 -2.10 -19.32
N ALA A 92 -15.82 -1.50 -19.85
CA ALA A 92 -15.16 -1.96 -21.07
C ALA A 92 -14.56 -3.38 -20.93
N CYS A 93 -14.15 -3.80 -19.72
CA CYS A 93 -13.65 -5.15 -19.45
C CYS A 93 -14.76 -6.21 -19.57
N SER A 94 -16.00 -5.88 -19.18
CA SER A 94 -17.15 -6.79 -19.24
C SER A 94 -17.56 -7.12 -20.67
N SER A 95 -17.39 -6.20 -21.61
CA SER A 95 -17.75 -6.42 -23.02
C SER A 95 -16.65 -7.14 -23.83
N THR A 96 -15.42 -7.17 -23.33
CA THR A 96 -14.27 -7.80 -24.02
C THR A 96 -13.91 -9.19 -23.48
N GLY A 97 -14.72 -9.75 -22.58
CA GLY A 97 -14.43 -11.05 -21.95
C GLY A 97 -13.16 -11.03 -21.09
N ALA A 98 -12.87 -9.91 -20.43
CA ALA A 98 -11.79 -9.85 -19.46
C ALA A 98 -12.07 -10.81 -18.29
N ALA A 99 -11.01 -11.40 -17.73
CA ALA A 99 -11.15 -12.16 -16.49
C ALA A 99 -11.73 -11.24 -15.39
N GLU A 100 -12.75 -11.70 -14.68
CA GLU A 100 -13.34 -10.94 -13.59
C GLU A 100 -12.46 -11.07 -12.33
N PRO A 101 -12.02 -9.96 -11.71
CA PRO A 101 -11.26 -10.01 -10.48
C PRO A 101 -12.17 -10.44 -9.31
N MET A 102 -11.56 -10.95 -8.24
CA MET A 102 -12.24 -11.08 -6.96
C MET A 102 -12.36 -9.67 -6.32
N PRO A 103 -13.57 -9.11 -6.16
CA PRO A 103 -13.72 -7.79 -5.53
C PRO A 103 -13.49 -7.89 -4.03
N LEU A 104 -12.72 -6.95 -3.49
CA LEU A 104 -12.54 -6.75 -2.05
C LEU A 104 -12.83 -5.28 -1.70
N ALA A 105 -13.92 -5.06 -0.97
CA ALA A 105 -14.32 -3.71 -0.56
C ALA A 105 -13.70 -3.34 0.79
N PHE A 106 -13.07 -2.17 0.85
CA PHE A 106 -12.60 -1.55 2.09
C PHE A 106 -13.56 -0.41 2.45
N PRO A 107 -14.52 -0.63 3.38
CA PRO A 107 -15.46 0.40 3.76
C PRO A 107 -14.75 1.57 4.46
N ALA A 108 -15.39 2.74 4.46
CA ALA A 108 -14.94 3.86 5.26
C ALA A 108 -14.97 3.49 6.74
N TYR A 109 -13.97 3.95 7.50
CA TYR A 109 -13.92 3.75 8.94
C TYR A 109 -15.10 4.42 9.64
N SER A 110 -15.68 3.75 10.64
CA SER A 110 -16.59 4.40 11.58
C SER A 110 -15.82 5.33 12.54
N ASP A 111 -16.51 6.24 13.23
CA ASP A 111 -15.88 7.09 14.25
C ASP A 111 -15.16 6.26 15.32
N ALA A 112 -15.75 5.13 15.73
CA ALA A 112 -15.14 4.21 16.69
C ALA A 112 -13.87 3.56 16.14
N ASP A 113 -13.86 3.15 14.87
CA ASP A 113 -12.67 2.61 14.21
C ASP A 113 -11.58 3.67 14.07
N LEU A 114 -11.96 4.91 13.71
CA LEU A 114 -11.03 6.04 13.65
C LEU A 114 -10.37 6.28 15.00
N VAL A 115 -11.13 6.36 16.10
CA VAL A 115 -10.57 6.52 17.45
C VAL A 115 -9.55 5.42 17.75
N ARG A 116 -9.89 4.16 17.47
CA ARG A 116 -9.00 3.01 17.71
C ARG A 116 -7.72 3.10 16.89
N VAL A 117 -7.83 3.39 15.60
CA VAL A 117 -6.70 3.50 14.67
C VAL A 117 -5.80 4.68 15.06
N LEU A 118 -6.36 5.86 15.35
CA LEU A 118 -5.60 7.03 15.79
C LEU A 118 -4.86 6.75 17.11
N ALA A 119 -5.54 6.15 18.09
CA ALA A 119 -4.94 5.80 19.37
C ALA A 119 -3.79 4.81 19.21
N GLN A 120 -3.94 3.81 18.33
CA GLN A 120 -2.90 2.83 18.04
C GLN A 120 -1.70 3.44 17.29
N MET A 121 -1.92 4.39 16.36
CA MET A 121 -0.83 5.07 15.66
C MET A 121 0.02 5.93 16.61
N ARG A 122 -0.61 6.57 17.60
CA ARG A 122 0.06 7.44 18.58
C ARG A 122 0.73 6.63 19.70
N TYR A 123 -0.03 5.70 20.29
CA TYR A 123 0.37 4.87 21.42
C TYR A 123 0.17 3.39 21.05
N PRO A 124 1.16 2.76 20.39
CA PRO A 124 1.08 1.35 20.01
C PRO A 124 0.88 0.46 21.23
N LEU A 125 0.10 -0.62 21.07
CA LEU A 125 0.01 -1.67 22.07
C LEU A 125 1.41 -2.30 22.24
N ARG A 126 1.88 -2.41 23.49
CA ARG A 126 3.11 -3.16 23.79
C ARG A 126 2.77 -4.65 23.82
N SER A 127 3.67 -5.47 23.30
CA SER A 127 3.46 -6.90 23.02
C SER A 127 3.02 -7.73 24.24
N GLU A 128 2.21 -8.76 23.98
CA GLU A 128 1.45 -9.61 24.93
C GLU A 128 2.26 -10.48 25.92
N GLU A 129 3.59 -10.36 26.00
CA GLU A 129 4.37 -11.25 26.87
C GLU A 129 4.12 -11.02 28.37
N ASN A 130 3.56 -9.87 28.76
CA ASN A 130 3.34 -9.50 30.16
C ASN A 130 1.94 -8.91 30.44
N GLY A 131 0.87 -9.45 29.83
CA GLY A 131 -0.49 -8.97 30.10
C GLY A 131 -0.79 -7.59 29.52
N GLU A 132 -1.94 -7.45 28.88
CA GLU A 132 -2.35 -6.23 28.20
C GLU A 132 -2.73 -5.12 29.20
N GLU A 133 -1.76 -4.43 29.81
CA GLU A 133 -2.04 -3.16 30.47
C GLU A 133 -2.03 -2.03 29.43
N GLU A 134 -3.22 -1.65 28.98
CA GLU A 134 -3.40 -0.42 28.23
C GLU A 134 -2.91 0.78 29.07
N SER A 135 -1.99 1.58 28.51
CA SER A 135 -1.47 2.79 29.16
C SER A 135 -2.57 3.82 29.39
N ASP A 136 -2.55 4.49 30.55
CA ASP A 136 -3.48 5.58 30.86
C ASP A 136 -3.40 6.73 29.85
N GLU A 137 -2.22 6.97 29.27
CA GLU A 137 -2.02 7.94 28.19
C GLU A 137 -2.83 7.56 26.95
N ARG A 138 -2.85 6.27 26.59
CA ARG A 138 -3.61 5.77 25.44
C ARG A 138 -5.11 5.90 25.68
N ARG A 139 -5.58 5.58 26.89
CA ARG A 139 -7.00 5.79 27.28
C ARG A 139 -7.39 7.26 27.21
N LEU A 140 -6.55 8.14 27.73
CA LEU A 140 -6.82 9.57 27.74
C LEU A 140 -6.83 10.13 26.31
N TYR A 141 -5.85 9.76 25.49
CA TYR A 141 -5.81 10.13 24.08
C TYR A 141 -7.00 9.60 23.30
N ALA A 142 -7.42 8.35 23.51
CA ALA A 142 -8.59 7.79 22.83
C ALA A 142 -9.89 8.55 23.17
N ARG A 143 -10.06 8.94 24.44
CA ARG A 143 -11.20 9.78 24.86
C ARG A 143 -11.15 11.17 24.22
N PHE A 144 -9.98 11.80 24.21
CA PHE A 144 -9.75 13.08 23.56
C PHE A 144 -10.05 13.00 22.06
N ALA A 145 -9.49 12.00 21.38
CA ALA A 145 -9.71 11.74 19.97
C ALA A 145 -11.20 11.51 19.68
N GLY A 146 -11.94 10.80 20.55
CA GLY A 146 -13.39 10.64 20.39
C GLY A 146 -14.16 11.95 20.32
N VAL A 147 -13.83 12.91 21.19
CA VAL A 147 -14.46 14.25 21.18
C VAL A 147 -14.05 15.03 19.93
N ALA A 148 -12.77 15.01 19.58
CA ALA A 148 -12.25 15.73 18.42
C ALA A 148 -12.82 15.16 17.10
N ILE A 149 -12.86 13.83 16.95
CA ILE A 149 -13.41 13.13 15.78
C ILE A 149 -14.89 13.46 15.60
N ALA A 150 -15.71 13.43 16.67
CA ALA A 150 -17.13 13.76 16.58
C ALA A 150 -17.39 15.17 16.00
N THR A 151 -16.42 16.08 16.17
CA THR A 151 -16.49 17.45 15.65
C THR A 151 -15.87 17.56 14.25
N LEU A 152 -14.72 16.92 14.03
CA LEU A 152 -13.88 17.10 12.84
C LEU A 152 -14.18 16.12 11.70
N ALA A 153 -14.72 14.93 11.99
CA ALA A 153 -15.03 13.91 10.98
C ALA A 153 -16.07 14.39 9.95
N ARG A 154 -16.83 15.43 10.29
CA ARG A 154 -17.76 16.09 9.35
C ARG A 154 -17.05 16.96 8.31
N ALA A 155 -15.83 17.41 8.60
CA ALA A 155 -15.06 18.33 7.77
C ALA A 155 -14.00 17.61 6.91
N THR A 156 -13.50 16.45 7.35
CA THR A 156 -12.54 15.65 6.60
C THR A 156 -12.94 14.17 6.57
N THR A 157 -12.77 13.55 5.41
CA THR A 157 -12.93 12.10 5.22
C THR A 157 -11.60 11.36 5.24
N SER A 158 -10.48 12.07 5.39
CA SER A 158 -9.13 11.51 5.38
C SER A 158 -8.67 11.20 6.80
N ALA A 159 -8.53 9.92 7.13
CA ALA A 159 -8.00 9.49 8.42
C ALA A 159 -6.59 10.08 8.71
N ARG A 160 -5.80 10.33 7.66
CA ARG A 160 -4.47 10.96 7.78
C ARG A 160 -4.56 12.42 8.20
N GLU A 161 -5.45 13.19 7.58
CA GLU A 161 -5.65 14.60 7.95
C GLU A 161 -6.23 14.70 9.36
N LEU A 162 -7.18 13.82 9.68
CA LEU A 162 -7.76 13.72 11.00
C LEU A 162 -6.70 13.39 12.06
N HIS A 163 -5.81 12.44 11.78
CA HIS A 163 -4.68 12.13 12.68
C HIS A 163 -3.78 13.34 12.94
N ALA A 164 -3.42 14.08 11.88
CA ALA A 164 -2.59 15.27 12.01
C ALA A 164 -3.28 16.35 12.87
N ALA A 165 -4.53 16.69 12.54
CA ALA A 165 -5.29 17.71 13.26
C ALA A 165 -5.54 17.33 14.73
N VAL A 166 -5.96 16.10 15.00
CA VAL A 166 -6.16 15.60 16.38
C VAL A 166 -4.82 15.56 17.12
N GLY A 167 -3.72 15.20 16.46
CA GLY A 167 -2.38 15.19 17.05
C GLY A 167 -1.88 16.58 17.47
N GLU A 168 -2.14 17.60 16.64
CA GLU A 168 -1.83 19.00 16.96
C GLU A 168 -2.64 19.49 18.15
N LEU A 169 -3.97 19.32 18.11
CA LEU A 169 -4.86 19.70 19.21
C LEU A 169 -4.51 18.99 20.51
N TRP A 170 -4.10 17.72 20.44
CA TRP A 170 -3.63 16.98 21.59
C TRP A 170 -2.35 17.57 22.18
N THR A 171 -1.40 17.96 21.32
CA THR A 171 -0.13 18.56 21.77
C THR A 171 -0.38 19.92 22.43
N GLU A 172 -1.29 20.72 21.89
CA GLU A 172 -1.73 21.97 22.50
C GLU A 172 -2.44 21.73 23.84
N ALA A 173 -3.33 20.75 23.91
CA ALA A 173 -4.02 20.38 25.14
C ALA A 173 -3.07 19.90 26.24
N LEU A 174 -1.97 19.22 25.87
CA LEU A 174 -0.92 18.80 26.79
C LEU A 174 -0.01 19.96 27.23
N ALA A 175 0.19 20.98 26.39
CA ALA A 175 1.08 22.10 26.71
C ALA A 175 0.51 22.96 27.85
N GLY A 176 -0.82 23.13 27.90
CA GLY A 176 -1.52 23.92 28.92
C GLY A 176 -0.99 25.35 29.09
N PRO A 177 -1.57 26.16 29.99
CA PRO A 177 -1.00 27.46 30.36
C PRO A 177 0.23 27.36 31.29
N ALA A 178 0.62 26.16 31.75
CA ALA A 178 1.62 25.96 32.80
C ALA A 178 2.60 24.78 32.61
N GLY A 179 2.56 24.06 31.48
CA GLY A 179 3.56 23.03 31.14
C GLY A 179 3.50 21.71 31.95
N ALA A 180 2.51 21.52 32.82
CA ALA A 180 2.27 20.24 33.52
C ALA A 180 1.33 19.36 32.68
N ALA A 181 1.67 18.08 32.51
CA ALA A 181 0.83 17.19 31.73
C ALA A 181 -0.53 16.97 32.45
N PRO A 182 -1.67 16.88 31.75
CA PRO A 182 -3.01 16.78 32.37
C PRO A 182 -3.21 15.57 33.29
N TRP A 183 -2.36 14.54 33.18
CA TRP A 183 -2.36 13.34 34.01
C TRP A 183 -1.36 13.39 35.17
N GLU A 184 -0.56 14.45 35.29
CA GLU A 184 0.32 14.77 36.43
C GLU A 184 -0.40 15.55 37.54
N ALA A 185 -1.66 15.21 37.82
CA ALA A 185 -2.28 15.69 39.06
C ALA A 185 -1.48 15.10 40.25
N PRO A 186 -1.18 15.89 41.31
CA PRO A 186 -0.42 15.39 42.44
C PRO A 186 -1.21 14.27 43.11
N ARG A 187 -0.66 13.05 43.10
CA ARG A 187 -1.07 11.98 44.02
C ARG A 187 -0.65 12.38 45.44
N ALA A 188 -1.32 13.38 46.03
CA ALA A 188 -1.05 13.81 47.39
C ALA A 188 -2.31 14.44 48.01
N ALA A 189 -3.12 13.60 48.65
CA ALA A 189 -3.75 13.83 49.95
C ALA A 189 -4.72 12.67 50.25
N GLN A 190 -4.18 11.57 50.76
CA GLN A 190 -4.89 10.66 51.68
C GLN A 190 -4.09 10.63 52.98
#